data_AF-A0A521RV64-F1
#
_entry.id   AF-A0A521RV64-F1
#
_cell.length_a   1.000
_cell.length_b   1.000
_cell.length_c   1.000
_cell.angle_alpha   90.00
_cell.angle_beta   90.00
_cell.angle_gamma   90.00
#
_symmetry.space_group_name_H-M   'P 1'
#
loop_
_entity.id
_entity.type
_entity.pdbx_description
1 polymer ?
#
loop_
_entity_poly.entity_id
_entity_poly.type
_entity_poly.pdbx_seq_one_letter_code
_entity_poly.pdbx_strand_id
1 'polypeptide(L)'
;MGATGLSADPSEYRARLADQPDAQIDSWAQELLRDVAKRRGIVRVVEDFRRSARLSEPEFEHVFASGGGAPATAGRDAAGRLLVPTISLYALVPGLRSRADDARGRLIDYLVANFDELVYV
;
A
#
# COMPACT_ATOMS: atom_id res chain seq x y z
N MET A 1 -14.32 -16.85 -18.96
CA MET A 1 -13.80 -16.98 -17.58
C MET A 1 -13.99 -15.63 -16.93
N GLY A 2 -15.02 -15.51 -16.09
CA GLY A 2 -15.59 -14.22 -15.67
C GLY A 2 -14.77 -13.53 -14.59
N ALA A 3 -14.46 -12.26 -14.83
CA ALA A 3 -13.95 -11.31 -13.85
C ALA A 3 -15.05 -10.92 -12.86
N THR A 4 -15.19 -11.66 -11.74
CA THR A 4 -16.02 -11.25 -10.60
C THR A 4 -15.42 -11.70 -9.25
N GLY A 5 -14.09 -11.85 -9.17
CA GLY A 5 -13.42 -12.38 -7.97
C GLY A 5 -13.42 -11.43 -6.75
N LEU A 6 -13.74 -10.15 -6.96
CA LEU A 6 -13.78 -9.14 -5.91
C LEU A 6 -15.24 -8.91 -5.52
N SER A 7 -15.58 -9.25 -4.27
CA SER A 7 -16.88 -8.95 -3.64
C SER A 7 -17.31 -7.51 -3.93
N ALA A 8 -18.60 -7.23 -4.14
CA ALA A 8 -19.11 -5.85 -4.26
C ALA A 8 -19.20 -5.11 -2.91
N ASP A 9 -18.96 -5.81 -1.80
CA ASP A 9 -18.99 -5.28 -0.44
C ASP A 9 -17.56 -5.30 0.17
N PRO A 10 -17.03 -4.14 0.62
CA PRO A 10 -15.76 -4.03 1.33
C PRO A 10 -15.65 -4.94 2.57
N SER A 11 -16.76 -5.21 3.26
CA SER A 11 -16.77 -6.06 4.47
C SER A 11 -16.52 -7.53 4.10
N GLU A 12 -17.23 -8.02 3.07
CA GLU A 12 -16.98 -9.36 2.53
C GLU A 12 -15.58 -9.44 1.89
N TYR A 13 -15.11 -8.38 1.21
CA TYR A 13 -13.74 -8.34 0.69
C TYR A 13 -12.71 -8.49 1.82
N ARG A 14 -12.88 -7.76 2.93
CA ARG A 14 -12.01 -7.89 4.11
C ARG A 14 -12.00 -9.31 4.67
N ALA A 15 -13.17 -9.95 4.78
CA ALA A 15 -13.26 -11.33 5.24
C ALA A 15 -12.46 -12.28 4.33
N ARG A 16 -12.65 -12.15 3.01
CA ARG A 16 -11.90 -12.96 2.03
C ARG A 16 -10.38 -12.72 2.11
N LEU A 17 -9.94 -11.47 2.32
CA LEU A 17 -8.53 -11.15 2.53
C LEU A 17 -7.97 -11.83 3.80
N ALA A 18 -8.76 -11.88 4.87
CA ALA A 18 -8.33 -12.49 6.14
C ALA A 18 -8.01 -13.99 5.98
N ASP A 19 -8.60 -14.68 5.00
CA ASP A 19 -8.35 -16.09 4.69
C ASP A 19 -7.12 -16.32 3.80
N GLN A 20 -6.53 -15.27 3.22
CA GLN A 20 -5.40 -15.42 2.29
C GLN A 20 -4.05 -15.53 3.00
N PRO A 21 -3.08 -16.28 2.44
CA PRO A 21 -1.73 -16.32 3.00
C PRO A 21 -1.05 -14.94 2.90
N ASP A 22 -0.10 -14.68 3.81
CA ASP A 22 0.61 -13.40 3.87
C ASP A 22 1.29 -13.02 2.55
N ALA A 23 1.88 -13.99 1.85
CA ALA A 23 2.51 -13.75 0.56
C ALA A 23 1.52 -13.22 -0.50
N GLN A 24 0.25 -13.66 -0.45
CA GLN A 24 -0.79 -13.19 -1.37
C GLN A 24 -1.19 -11.75 -1.05
N ILE A 25 -1.35 -11.43 0.24
CA ILE A 25 -1.63 -10.06 0.71
C ILE A 25 -0.49 -9.12 0.30
N ASP A 26 0.76 -9.56 0.46
CA ASP A 26 1.93 -8.78 0.10
C ASP A 26 1.99 -8.49 -1.40
N SER A 27 1.74 -9.51 -2.24
CA SER A 27 1.69 -9.37 -3.70
C SER A 27 0.61 -8.37 -4.14
N TRP A 28 -0.62 -8.53 -3.65
CA TRP A 28 -1.72 -7.63 -4.00
C TRP A 28 -1.50 -6.20 -3.50
N ALA A 29 -0.95 -6.02 -2.31
CA ALA A 29 -0.64 -4.68 -1.81
C ALA A 29 0.44 -4.01 -2.70
N GLN A 30 1.47 -4.75 -3.13
CA GLN A 30 2.49 -4.24 -4.04
C GLN A 30 1.93 -3.88 -5.43
N GLU A 31 1.05 -4.71 -5.97
CA GLU A 31 0.36 -4.44 -7.24
C GLU A 31 -0.51 -3.18 -7.12
N LEU A 32 -1.32 -3.08 -6.07
CA LEU A 32 -2.21 -1.95 -5.86
C LEU A 32 -1.46 -0.64 -5.65
N LEU A 33 -0.33 -0.64 -4.93
CA LEU A 33 0.57 0.54 -4.83
C LEU A 33 0.95 1.05 -6.23
N ARG A 34 1.33 0.15 -7.14
CA ARG A 34 1.72 0.51 -8.52
C ARG A 34 0.53 1.00 -9.35
N ASP A 35 -0.63 0.36 -9.21
CA ASP A 35 -1.80 0.71 -9.99
C ASP A 35 -2.43 2.03 -9.55
N VAL A 36 -2.45 2.33 -8.26
CA VAL A 36 -2.83 3.64 -7.74
C VAL A 36 -1.82 4.69 -8.20
N ALA A 37 -0.51 4.40 -8.19
CA ALA A 37 0.50 5.35 -8.68
C ALA A 37 0.26 5.71 -10.16
N LYS A 38 -0.04 4.73 -11.01
CA LYS A 38 -0.32 4.94 -12.44
C LYS A 38 -1.59 5.76 -12.68
N ARG A 39 -2.64 5.53 -11.89
CA ARG A 39 -3.97 6.14 -12.12
C ARG A 39 -4.19 7.45 -11.40
N ARG A 40 -3.65 7.58 -10.19
CA ARG A 40 -3.92 8.69 -9.25
C ARG A 40 -2.67 9.46 -8.86
N GLY A 41 -1.48 8.98 -9.24
CA GLY A 41 -0.21 9.61 -8.94
C GLY A 41 0.39 9.20 -7.59
N ILE A 42 1.68 9.45 -7.44
CA ILE A 42 2.50 8.98 -6.30
C ILE A 42 2.10 9.59 -4.96
N VAL A 43 1.70 10.86 -4.94
CA VAL A 43 1.29 11.54 -3.70
C VAL A 43 0.11 10.82 -3.08
N ARG A 44 -0.87 10.42 -3.90
CA ARG A 44 -2.05 9.66 -3.44
C ARG A 44 -1.65 8.33 -2.81
N VAL A 45 -0.71 7.61 -3.42
CA VAL A 45 -0.19 6.34 -2.89
C VAL A 45 0.43 6.53 -1.51
N VAL A 46 1.30 7.53 -1.35
CA VAL A 46 1.98 7.79 -0.07
C VAL A 46 0.96 8.19 1.00
N GLU A 47 0.01 9.07 0.68
CA GLU A 47 -1.04 9.49 1.61
C GLU A 47 -1.94 8.31 2.04
N ASP A 48 -2.41 7.51 1.11
CA ASP A 48 -3.33 6.40 1.40
C ASP A 48 -2.63 5.26 2.15
N PHE A 49 -1.39 4.95 1.76
CA PHE A 49 -0.59 3.95 2.47
C PHE A 49 -0.29 4.40 3.90
N ARG A 50 0.12 5.66 4.10
CA ARG A 50 0.33 6.23 5.44
C ARG A 50 -0.92 6.18 6.29
N ARG A 51 -2.06 6.61 5.74
CA ARG A 51 -3.33 6.62 6.46
C ARG A 51 -3.75 5.20 6.86
N SER A 52 -3.70 4.26 5.93
CA SER A 52 -4.15 2.88 6.15
C SER A 52 -3.21 2.12 7.09
N ALA A 53 -1.90 2.31 6.93
CA ALA A 53 -0.89 1.72 7.80
C ALA A 53 -0.66 2.50 9.10
N ARG A 54 -1.42 3.58 9.35
CA ARG A 54 -1.34 4.40 10.56
C ARG A 54 0.08 4.92 10.82
N LEU A 55 0.73 5.49 9.79
CA LEU A 55 2.11 5.98 9.82
C LEU A 55 2.18 7.51 9.75
N SER A 56 2.94 8.11 10.67
CA SER A 56 3.49 9.45 10.50
C SER A 56 4.49 9.52 9.33
N GLU A 57 4.91 10.73 8.93
CA GLU A 57 5.95 10.87 7.87
C GLU A 57 7.29 10.23 8.27
N PRO A 58 7.83 10.47 9.48
CA PRO A 58 9.07 9.82 9.88
C PRO A 58 8.95 8.30 9.90
N GLU A 59 7.83 7.76 10.37
CA GLU A 59 7.60 6.30 10.37
C GLU A 59 7.50 5.74 8.95
N PHE A 60 6.87 6.47 8.01
CA PHE A 60 6.85 6.08 6.61
C PHE A 60 8.26 6.05 6.01
N GLU A 61 9.08 7.07 6.26
CA GLU A 61 10.47 7.12 5.78
C GLU A 61 11.30 5.96 6.35
N HIS A 62 11.06 5.59 7.62
CA HIS A 62 11.68 4.44 8.27
C HIS A 62 11.24 3.10 7.66
N VAL A 63 9.95 2.94 7.37
CA VAL A 63 9.40 1.79 6.65
C VAL A 63 10.03 1.70 5.26
N PHE A 64 10.04 2.79 4.51
CA PHE A 64 10.63 2.87 3.18
C PHE A 64 12.11 2.47 3.20
N ALA A 65 12.89 3.01 4.13
CA ALA A 65 14.30 2.67 4.30
C ALA A 65 14.50 1.18 4.65
N SER A 66 13.74 0.66 5.61
CA SER A 66 13.85 -0.72 6.07
C SER A 66 13.46 -1.76 5.00
N GLY A 67 12.63 -1.39 4.03
CA GLY A 67 12.30 -2.24 2.89
C GLY A 67 13.26 -2.13 1.71
N GLY A 68 14.38 -1.40 1.84
CA GLY A 68 15.38 -1.24 0.79
C GLY A 68 15.15 -0.04 -0.14
N GLY A 69 14.28 0.89 0.25
CA GLY A 69 14.16 2.19 -0.39
C GLY A 69 15.34 3.09 -0.02
N ALA A 70 15.86 3.87 -0.97
CA ALA A 70 16.98 4.77 -0.72
C ALA A 70 16.51 6.06 -0.01
N PRO A 71 16.85 6.32 1.27
CA PRO A 71 16.27 7.43 2.04
C PRO A 71 16.51 8.81 1.40
N ALA A 72 17.66 8.99 0.75
CA ALA A 72 18.01 10.22 0.04
C ALA A 72 17.10 10.56 -1.15
N THR A 73 16.26 9.61 -1.58
CA THR A 73 15.29 9.82 -2.67
C THR A 73 13.91 10.22 -2.17
N ALA A 74 13.65 10.10 -0.86
CA ALA A 74 12.45 10.66 -0.25
C ALA A 74 12.52 12.19 -0.30
N GLY A 75 11.41 12.83 -0.66
CA GLY A 75 11.36 14.26 -0.83
C GLY A 75 9.96 14.82 -0.63
N ARG A 76 9.81 16.11 -0.90
CA ARG A 76 8.53 16.81 -0.87
C ARG A 76 8.27 17.52 -2.18
N ASP A 77 7.02 17.60 -2.59
CA ASP A 77 6.62 18.44 -3.71
C ASP A 77 6.53 19.92 -3.32
N ALA A 78 6.13 20.78 -4.26
CA ALA A 78 5.97 22.22 -4.03
C ALA A 78 4.92 22.57 -2.97
N ALA A 79 3.99 21.66 -2.66
CA ALA A 79 2.99 21.81 -1.60
C ALA A 79 3.45 21.22 -0.26
N GLY A 80 4.68 20.72 -0.17
CA GLY A 80 5.23 20.12 1.05
C GLY A 80 4.81 18.66 1.27
N ARG A 81 4.17 18.00 0.30
CA ARG A 81 3.66 16.62 0.46
C ARG A 81 4.79 15.61 0.25
N LEU A 82 4.90 14.64 1.16
CA LEU A 82 5.89 13.57 1.09
C LEU A 82 5.70 12.71 -0.18
N LEU A 83 6.81 12.40 -0.84
CA LEU A 83 6.85 11.50 -2.00
C LEU A 83 8.14 10.68 -2.02
N VAL A 84 8.08 9.52 -2.67
CA VAL A 84 9.22 8.65 -2.99
C VAL A 84 9.17 8.30 -4.47
N PRO A 85 10.28 7.89 -5.12
CA PRO A 85 10.22 7.47 -6.51
C PRO A 85 9.24 6.30 -6.70
N THR A 86 8.40 6.37 -7.74
CA THR A 86 7.40 5.32 -8.02
C THR A 86 8.03 3.94 -8.20
N ILE A 87 9.23 3.88 -8.80
CA ILE A 87 9.96 2.62 -8.97
C ILE A 87 10.35 1.99 -7.64
N SER A 88 10.48 2.78 -6.57
CA SER A 88 10.88 2.33 -5.24
C SER A 88 9.70 1.90 -4.35
N LEU A 89 8.47 1.91 -4.86
CA LEU A 89 7.29 1.44 -4.11
C LEU A 89 7.38 -0.03 -3.67
N TYR A 90 8.25 -0.84 -4.31
CA TYR A 90 8.53 -2.21 -3.88
C TYR A 90 9.00 -2.29 -2.41
N ALA A 91 9.57 -1.20 -1.87
CA ALA A 91 10.12 -1.18 -0.53
C ALA A 91 9.04 -1.08 0.57
N LEU A 92 7.83 -0.60 0.27
CA LEU A 92 6.87 -0.28 1.33
C LEU A 92 6.32 -1.50 2.05
N VAL A 93 5.96 -2.56 1.32
CA VAL A 93 5.44 -3.80 1.89
C VAL A 93 6.49 -4.55 2.75
N PRO A 94 7.70 -4.88 2.24
CA PRO A 94 8.74 -5.52 3.07
C PRO A 94 9.17 -4.61 4.23
N GLY A 95 9.21 -3.29 4.00
CA GLY A 95 9.48 -2.31 5.04
C GLY A 95 8.48 -2.39 6.19
N LEU A 96 7.18 -2.42 5.89
CA LEU A 96 6.13 -2.52 6.90
C LEU A 96 6.20 -3.86 7.63
N ARG A 97 6.41 -4.96 6.89
CA ARG A 97 6.59 -6.31 7.45
C ARG A 97 7.75 -6.40 8.43
N SER A 98 8.84 -5.69 8.18
CA SER A 98 10.01 -5.69 9.08
C SER A 98 9.85 -4.83 10.34
N ARG A 99 8.82 -3.99 10.41
CA ARG A 99 8.69 -2.95 11.44
C ARG A 99 7.44 -3.06 12.31
N ALA A 100 6.42 -3.75 11.85
CA ALA A 100 5.13 -3.83 12.52
C ALA A 100 4.67 -5.27 12.66
N ASP A 101 4.49 -5.74 13.90
CA ASP A 101 3.95 -7.08 14.18
C ASP A 101 2.52 -7.25 13.61
N ASP A 102 1.76 -6.15 13.54
CA ASP A 102 0.42 -6.09 12.96
C ASP A 102 0.41 -5.73 11.45
N ALA A 103 1.55 -5.86 10.74
CA ALA A 103 1.69 -5.49 9.33
C ALA A 103 0.61 -6.13 8.44
N ARG A 104 0.27 -7.41 8.67
CA ARG A 104 -0.81 -8.10 7.94
C ARG A 104 -2.12 -7.32 7.99
N GLY A 105 -2.54 -6.89 9.19
CA GLY A 105 -3.78 -6.15 9.38
C GLY A 105 -3.75 -4.79 8.66
N ARG A 106 -2.62 -4.09 8.72
CA ARG A 106 -2.42 -2.80 8.06
C ARG A 106 -2.43 -2.90 6.53
N LEU A 107 -1.88 -3.99 5.97
CA LEU A 107 -1.92 -4.25 4.53
C LEU A 107 -3.35 -4.59 4.06
N ILE A 108 -4.09 -5.36 4.86
CA ILE A 108 -5.53 -5.59 4.61
C ILE A 108 -6.30 -4.27 4.69
N ASP A 109 -6.02 -3.41 5.68
CA ASP A 109 -6.64 -2.08 5.79
C ASP A 109 -6.36 -1.25 4.53
N TYR A 110 -5.14 -1.28 3.99
CA TYR A 110 -4.78 -0.59 2.75
C TYR A 110 -5.54 -1.13 1.53
N LEU A 111 -5.62 -2.46 1.38
CA LEU A 111 -6.37 -3.10 0.30
C LEU A 111 -7.86 -2.74 0.35
N VAL A 112 -8.47 -2.79 1.54
CA VAL A 112 -9.89 -2.45 1.74
C VAL A 112 -10.16 -0.97 1.52
N ALA A 113 -9.28 -0.08 2.01
CA ALA A 113 -9.43 1.37 1.82
C ALA A 113 -9.35 1.80 0.35
N ASN A 114 -8.71 0.98 -0.49
CA ASN A 114 -8.56 1.20 -1.92
C ASN A 114 -9.39 0.20 -2.73
N PHE A 115 -10.46 -0.35 -2.14
CA PHE A 115 -11.31 -1.34 -2.78
C PHE A 115 -11.89 -0.86 -4.12
N ASP A 116 -12.34 0.40 -4.20
CA ASP A 116 -12.88 0.98 -5.45
C ASP A 116 -11.82 1.12 -6.56
N GLU A 117 -10.54 1.11 -6.19
CA GLU A 117 -9.45 1.11 -7.15
C GLU A 117 -9.23 -0.31 -7.73
N LEU A 118 -9.75 -1.38 -7.12
CA LEU A 118 -9.62 -2.75 -7.61
C LEU A 118 -10.68 -3.15 -8.65
N VAL A 119 -11.76 -2.37 -8.82
CA VAL A 119 -12.97 -2.77 -9.59
C VAL A 119 -12.83 -2.58 -11.11
N TYR A 120 -11.70 -2.06 -11.60
CA TYR A 120 -11.48 -1.83 -13.04
C TYR A 120 -10.32 -2.66 -13.61
N VAL A 121 -10.39 -3.98 -13.46
CA VAL A 121 -9.53 -4.94 -14.19
C VAL A 121 -10.36 -5.89 -15.02
#